data_AF-A0A2M7HCN3-F1
#
_entry.id   AF-A0A2M7HCN3-F1
#
_cell.length_a   1.000
_cell.length_b   1.000
_cell.length_c   1.000
_cell.angle_alpha   90.00
_cell.angle_beta   90.00
_cell.angle_gamma   90.00
#
_symmetry.space_group_name_H-M   'P 1'
#
loop_
_entity.id
_entity.type
_entity.pdbx_description
1 polymer ?
#
loop_
_entity_poly.entity_id
_entity_poly.type
_entity_poly.pdbx_seq_one_letter_code
_entity_poly.pdbx_strand_id
1 'polypeptide(L)'
;MDATCRKLEEVVLGEQQAVRQFDSAALIALTDVRHVCHQELQAMEAACRDIVRQHAVPDDLSLEAFIDMNLQDAAPGLQSLRRKLYQRLANLNQSNEDNRLRLRAAYDVTSGVLQNIGLQVTKSTYGPGGAL
;
A
#
# COMPACT_ATOMS: atom_id res chain seq x y z
N MET A 1 12.39 -9.80 0.21
CA MET A 1 11.94 -8.40 0.09
C MET A 1 11.74 -8.01 -1.37
N ASP A 2 12.73 -8.12 -2.25
CA ASP A 2 12.57 -7.69 -3.65
C ASP A 2 11.40 -8.35 -4.42
N ALA A 3 11.21 -9.67 -4.23
CA ALA A 3 10.10 -10.40 -4.86
C ALA A 3 8.73 -9.93 -4.32
N THR A 4 8.61 -9.75 -3.01
CA THR A 4 7.39 -9.23 -2.36
C THR A 4 7.08 -7.80 -2.82
N CYS A 5 8.11 -6.95 -3.00
CA CYS A 5 7.93 -5.61 -3.56
C CYS A 5 7.46 -5.65 -5.02
N ARG A 6 8.00 -6.54 -5.86
CA ARG A 6 7.53 -6.72 -7.26
C ARG A 6 6.07 -7.18 -7.29
N LYS A 7 5.72 -8.12 -6.41
CA LYS A 7 4.34 -8.62 -6.28
C LYS A 7 3.38 -7.51 -5.85
N LEU A 8 3.80 -6.59 -4.98
CA LEU A 8 3.01 -5.40 -4.64
C LEU A 8 2.86 -4.44 -5.83
N GLU A 9 3.89 -4.25 -6.65
CA GLU A 9 3.80 -3.42 -7.87
C GLU A 9 2.78 -4.01 -8.86
N GLU A 10 2.78 -5.34 -9.04
CA GLU A 10 1.79 -6.05 -9.85
C GLU A 10 0.37 -5.90 -9.28
N VAL A 11 0.21 -6.03 -7.97
CA VAL A 11 -1.08 -5.83 -7.29
C VAL A 11 -1.62 -4.42 -7.53
N VAL A 12 -0.79 -3.39 -7.38
CA VAL A 12 -1.18 -2.00 -7.60
C VAL A 12 -1.61 -1.75 -9.06
N LEU A 13 -0.92 -2.33 -10.03
CA LEU A 13 -1.31 -2.24 -11.45
C LEU A 13 -2.62 -2.99 -11.71
N GLY A 14 -2.79 -4.17 -11.13
CA GLY A 14 -4.03 -4.95 -11.24
C GLY A 14 -5.23 -4.19 -10.67
N GLU A 15 -5.06 -3.52 -9.56
CA GLU A 15 -6.12 -2.71 -8.93
C GLU A 15 -6.50 -1.53 -9.80
N GLN A 16 -5.51 -0.84 -10.41
CA GLN A 16 -5.80 0.24 -11.36
C GLN A 16 -6.68 -0.24 -12.52
N GLN A 17 -6.40 -1.43 -13.03
CA GLN A 17 -7.20 -2.03 -14.09
C GLN A 17 -8.59 -2.43 -13.60
N ALA A 18 -8.69 -3.07 -12.43
CA ALA A 18 -9.95 -3.51 -11.87
C ALA A 18 -10.88 -2.33 -11.53
N VAL A 19 -10.34 -1.20 -11.03
CA VAL A 19 -11.10 0.05 -10.84
C VAL A 19 -11.67 0.56 -12.16
N ARG A 20 -10.86 0.58 -13.23
CA ARG A 20 -11.32 1.04 -14.56
C ARG A 20 -12.42 0.16 -15.14
N GLN A 21 -12.43 -1.13 -14.80
CA GLN A 21 -13.40 -2.11 -15.28
C GLN A 21 -14.59 -2.30 -14.34
N PHE A 22 -14.60 -1.62 -13.18
CA PHE A 22 -15.58 -1.85 -12.10
C PHE A 22 -15.65 -3.33 -11.66
N ASP A 23 -14.52 -4.04 -11.71
CA ASP A 23 -14.43 -5.45 -11.32
C ASP A 23 -14.18 -5.57 -9.81
N SER A 24 -15.29 -5.67 -9.07
CA SER A 24 -15.25 -5.82 -7.60
C SER A 24 -14.62 -7.14 -7.14
N ALA A 25 -14.76 -8.23 -7.90
CA ALA A 25 -14.22 -9.53 -7.53
C ALA A 25 -12.68 -9.53 -7.64
N ALA A 26 -12.16 -8.96 -8.73
CA ALA A 26 -10.72 -8.77 -8.89
C ALA A 26 -10.14 -7.84 -7.79
N LEU A 27 -10.84 -6.75 -7.45
CA LEU A 27 -10.40 -5.85 -6.37
C LEU A 27 -10.30 -6.53 -5.00
N ILE A 28 -11.28 -7.38 -4.66
CA ILE A 28 -11.26 -8.13 -3.40
C ILE A 28 -10.08 -9.09 -3.38
N ALA A 29 -9.90 -9.89 -4.45
CA ALA A 29 -8.80 -10.84 -4.54
C ALA A 29 -7.42 -10.15 -4.47
N LEU A 30 -7.26 -9.02 -5.15
CA LEU A 30 -6.02 -8.23 -5.11
C LEU A 30 -5.76 -7.62 -3.73
N THR A 31 -6.81 -7.23 -3.00
CA THR A 31 -6.69 -6.72 -1.63
C THR A 31 -6.18 -7.81 -0.68
N ASP A 32 -6.64 -9.04 -0.83
CA ASP A 32 -6.16 -10.19 -0.04
C ASP A 32 -4.68 -10.46 -0.32
N VAL A 33 -4.28 -10.47 -1.60
CA VAL A 33 -2.87 -10.62 -1.99
C VAL A 33 -2.01 -9.49 -1.42
N ARG A 34 -2.52 -8.26 -1.43
CA ARG A 34 -1.85 -7.10 -0.83
C ARG A 34 -1.61 -7.31 0.66
N HIS A 35 -2.60 -7.81 1.38
CA HIS A 35 -2.49 -8.06 2.82
C HIS A 35 -1.39 -9.08 3.12
N VAL A 36 -1.34 -10.18 2.36
CA VAL A 36 -0.28 -11.20 2.49
C VAL A 36 1.10 -10.59 2.22
N CYS A 37 1.26 -9.79 1.17
CA CYS A 37 2.54 -9.15 0.87
C CYS A 37 3.00 -8.19 1.99
N HIS A 38 2.07 -7.46 2.62
CA HIS A 38 2.41 -6.60 3.76
C HIS A 38 2.84 -7.40 5.00
N GLN A 39 2.18 -8.52 5.28
CA GLN A 39 2.58 -9.42 6.37
C GLN A 39 3.99 -9.99 6.11
N GLU A 40 4.28 -10.43 4.88
CA GLU A 40 5.61 -10.91 4.51
C GLU A 40 6.69 -9.84 4.69
N LEU A 41 6.41 -8.59 4.28
CA LEU A 41 7.35 -7.48 4.47
C LEU A 41 7.60 -7.18 5.95
N GLN A 42 6.54 -7.18 6.78
CA GLN A 42 6.67 -6.98 8.22
C GLN A 42 7.49 -8.11 8.88
N ALA A 43 7.26 -9.36 8.48
CA ALA A 43 8.03 -10.49 8.99
C ALA A 43 9.51 -10.40 8.60
N MET A 44 9.82 -10.00 7.36
CA MET A 44 11.21 -9.79 6.93
C MET A 44 11.86 -8.60 7.63
N GLU A 45 11.12 -7.52 7.89
CA GLU A 45 11.63 -6.38 8.65
C GLU A 45 11.92 -6.78 10.10
N ALA A 46 11.02 -7.53 10.74
CA ALA A 46 11.23 -8.07 12.08
C ALA A 46 12.48 -8.97 12.14
N ALA A 47 12.62 -9.89 11.19
CA ALA A 47 13.80 -10.75 11.09
C ALA A 47 15.10 -9.94 10.93
N CYS A 48 15.09 -8.88 10.11
CA CYS A 48 16.24 -7.97 9.99
C CYS A 48 16.58 -7.29 11.31
N ARG A 49 15.57 -6.80 12.05
CA ARG A 49 15.79 -6.17 13.37
C ARG A 49 16.32 -7.19 14.39
N ASP A 50 15.83 -8.42 14.37
CA ASP A 50 16.29 -9.47 15.28
C ASP A 50 17.75 -9.84 15.01
N ILE A 51 18.18 -9.90 13.75
CA ILE A 51 19.60 -10.10 13.39
C ILE A 51 20.45 -8.95 13.94
N VAL A 52 20.02 -7.69 13.76
CA VAL A 52 20.74 -6.52 14.27
C VAL A 52 20.86 -6.58 15.80
N ARG A 53 19.79 -6.95 16.50
CA ARG A 53 19.78 -7.13 17.96
C ARG A 53 20.72 -8.23 18.45
N GLN A 54 20.79 -9.35 17.74
CA GLN A 54 21.72 -10.45 18.07
C GLN A 54 23.19 -10.02 18.01
N HIS A 55 23.50 -8.99 17.22
CA HIS A 55 24.83 -8.40 17.13
C HIS A 55 25.09 -7.28 18.16
N ALA A 56 24.27 -7.19 19.23
CA ALA A 56 24.41 -6.22 20.32
C ALA A 56 24.43 -4.74 19.87
N VAL A 57 23.78 -4.48 18.73
CA VAL A 57 23.62 -3.13 18.20
C VAL A 57 22.51 -2.43 18.97
N PRO A 58 22.70 -1.17 19.42
CA PRO A 58 21.65 -0.41 20.08
C PRO A 58 20.41 -0.31 19.18
N ASP A 59 19.20 -0.45 19.75
CA ASP A 59 17.94 -0.33 19.01
C ASP A 59 17.77 1.07 18.36
N ASP A 60 18.48 2.08 18.88
CA ASP A 60 18.53 3.45 18.34
C ASP A 60 19.45 3.58 17.11
N LEU A 61 20.28 2.58 16.83
CA LEU A 61 21.17 2.60 15.68
C LEU A 61 20.37 2.25 14.41
N SER A 62 20.35 3.16 13.45
CA SER A 62 19.67 2.91 12.18
C SER A 62 20.36 1.78 11.40
N LEU A 63 19.59 1.07 10.58
CA LEU A 63 20.12 0.02 9.68
C LEU A 63 21.21 0.58 8.74
N GLU A 64 21.15 1.87 8.43
CA GLU A 64 22.20 2.59 7.70
C GLU A 64 23.54 2.58 8.43
N ALA A 65 23.52 3.08 9.67
CA ALA A 65 24.70 3.15 10.51
C ALA A 65 25.22 1.74 10.82
N PHE A 66 24.34 0.75 10.97
CA PHE A 66 24.75 -0.64 11.13
C PHE A 66 25.55 -1.18 9.93
N ILE A 67 25.05 -0.97 8.71
CA ILE A 67 25.72 -1.40 7.48
C ILE A 67 27.07 -0.70 7.32
N ASP A 68 27.13 0.60 7.56
CA ASP A 68 28.36 1.39 7.41
C ASP A 68 29.42 1.02 8.46
N MET A 69 29.01 0.67 9.68
CA MET A 69 29.93 0.33 10.77
C MET A 69 30.47 -1.11 10.71
N ASN A 70 29.67 -2.07 10.26
CA ASN A 70 30.01 -3.50 10.40
C ASN A 70 30.37 -4.22 9.09
N LEU A 71 30.08 -3.62 7.93
CA LEU A 71 30.17 -4.31 6.65
C LEU A 71 30.99 -3.52 5.63
N GLN A 72 32.13 -2.94 6.04
CA GLN A 72 32.95 -2.01 5.22
C GLN A 72 33.11 -2.41 3.74
N ASP A 73 33.43 -3.67 3.44
CA ASP A 73 33.63 -4.15 2.07
C ASP A 73 32.31 -4.41 1.29
N ALA A 74 31.22 -4.71 1.99
CA ALA A 74 29.89 -4.98 1.40
C ALA A 74 28.89 -3.80 1.51
N ALA A 75 29.26 -2.77 2.27
CA ALA A 75 28.47 -1.60 2.59
C ALA A 75 27.92 -0.89 1.34
N PRO A 76 28.72 -0.60 0.29
CA PRO A 76 28.19 0.09 -0.88
C PRO A 76 27.08 -0.70 -1.60
N GLY A 77 27.20 -2.03 -1.66
CA GLY A 77 26.18 -2.90 -2.26
C GLY A 77 24.88 -2.94 -1.45
N LEU A 78 25.00 -3.10 -0.13
CA LEU A 78 23.85 -3.16 0.78
C LEU A 78 23.15 -1.81 0.92
N GLN A 79 23.90 -0.70 0.97
CA GLN A 79 23.34 0.64 0.97
C GLN A 79 22.58 0.95 -0.33
N SER A 80 23.11 0.52 -1.48
CA SER A 80 22.43 0.64 -2.77
C SER A 80 21.11 -0.14 -2.78
N LEU A 81 21.12 -1.38 -2.28
CA LEU A 81 19.92 -2.21 -2.19
C LEU A 81 18.88 -1.60 -1.23
N ARG A 82 19.31 -1.11 -0.06
CA ARG A 82 18.46 -0.39 0.90
C ARG A 82 17.78 0.79 0.21
N ARG A 83 18.54 1.69 -0.41
CA ARG A 83 17.99 2.88 -1.09
C ARG A 83 16.97 2.50 -2.17
N LYS A 84 17.28 1.49 -2.99
CA LYS A 84 16.34 0.99 -4.01
C LYS A 84 15.04 0.48 -3.41
N LEU A 85 15.11 -0.31 -2.33
CA LEU A 85 13.92 -0.82 -1.66
C LEU A 85 13.06 0.29 -1.06
N TYR A 86 13.67 1.27 -0.38
CA TYR A 86 12.94 2.42 0.17
C TYR A 86 12.28 3.26 -0.92
N GLN A 87 12.98 3.51 -2.02
CA GLN A 87 12.42 4.26 -3.14
C GLN A 87 11.23 3.53 -3.78
N ARG A 88 11.32 2.20 -3.93
CA ARG A 88 10.21 1.38 -4.44
C ARG A 88 9.02 1.40 -3.48
N LEU A 89 9.25 1.29 -2.18
CA LEU A 89 8.18 1.37 -1.17
C LEU A 89 7.51 2.74 -1.15
N ALA A 90 8.27 3.83 -1.29
CA ALA A 90 7.72 5.17 -1.38
C ALA A 90 6.82 5.33 -2.62
N ASN A 91 7.26 4.84 -3.78
CA ASN A 91 6.49 4.87 -5.02
C ASN A 91 5.21 4.01 -4.92
N LEU A 92 5.31 2.85 -4.28
CA LEU A 92 4.16 1.98 -4.01
C LEU A 92 3.11 2.66 -3.14
N ASN A 93 3.53 3.32 -2.07
CA ASN A 93 2.62 4.07 -1.20
C ASN A 93 1.90 5.19 -1.96
N GLN A 94 2.63 5.96 -2.77
CA GLN A 94 2.02 7.01 -3.59
C GLN A 94 0.98 6.43 -4.56
N SER A 95 1.32 5.35 -5.28
CA SER A 95 0.39 4.75 -6.23
C SER A 95 -0.82 4.10 -5.55
N ASN A 96 -0.69 3.68 -4.29
CA ASN A 96 -1.80 3.13 -3.51
C ASN A 96 -2.77 4.24 -3.09
N GLU A 97 -2.26 5.40 -2.66
CA GLU A 97 -3.10 6.58 -2.40
C GLU A 97 -3.85 7.03 -3.65
N ASP A 98 -3.19 7.04 -4.80
CA ASP A 98 -3.84 7.33 -6.08
C ASP A 98 -4.96 6.32 -6.41
N ASN A 99 -4.74 5.02 -6.16
CA ASN A 99 -5.76 3.98 -6.36
C ASN A 99 -6.97 4.18 -5.43
N ARG A 100 -6.71 4.52 -4.16
CA ARG A 100 -7.76 4.82 -3.19
C ARG A 100 -8.61 6.01 -3.61
N LEU A 101 -7.99 7.08 -4.13
CA LEU A 101 -8.72 8.23 -4.68
C LEU A 101 -9.58 7.84 -5.88
N ARG A 102 -9.06 7.01 -6.79
CA ARG A 102 -9.81 6.52 -7.96
C ARG A 102 -10.98 5.63 -7.57
N LEU A 103 -10.80 4.73 -6.59
CA LEU A 103 -11.88 3.91 -6.04
C LEU A 103 -13.01 4.77 -5.47
N ARG A 104 -12.65 5.81 -4.71
CA ARG A 104 -13.63 6.75 -4.16
C ARG A 104 -14.39 7.48 -5.27
N ALA A 105 -13.69 7.99 -6.27
CA ALA A 105 -14.33 8.64 -7.41
C ALA A 105 -15.25 7.69 -8.19
N ALA A 106 -14.83 6.44 -8.41
CA ALA A 106 -15.66 5.41 -9.03
C ALA A 106 -16.94 5.17 -8.21
N TYR A 107 -16.82 5.03 -6.90
CA TYR A 107 -17.96 4.89 -5.99
C TYR A 107 -18.91 6.10 -6.06
N ASP A 108 -18.38 7.33 -6.01
CA ASP A 108 -19.18 8.56 -6.04
C ASP A 108 -19.96 8.66 -7.36
N VAL A 109 -19.34 8.32 -8.49
CA VAL A 109 -20.00 8.29 -9.81
C VAL A 109 -21.07 7.20 -9.87
N THR A 110 -20.75 5.97 -9.45
CA THR A 110 -21.73 4.87 -9.46
C THR A 110 -22.91 5.19 -8.54
N SER A 111 -22.67 5.75 -7.36
CA SER A 111 -23.73 6.15 -6.44
C SER A 111 -24.59 7.28 -7.01
N GLY A 112 -23.99 8.29 -7.64
CA GLY A 112 -24.72 9.36 -8.31
C GLY A 112 -25.60 8.85 -9.45
N VAL A 113 -25.09 7.91 -10.26
CA VAL A 113 -25.89 7.25 -11.32
C VAL A 113 -27.05 6.48 -10.71
N LEU A 114 -26.81 5.66 -9.68
CA LEU A 114 -27.85 4.86 -9.01
C LEU A 114 -28.93 5.74 -8.36
N GLN A 115 -28.54 6.88 -7.79
CA GLN A 115 -29.48 7.88 -7.25
C GLN A 115 -30.33 8.51 -8.36
N ASN A 116 -29.72 8.89 -9.50
CA ASN A 116 -30.43 9.50 -10.62
C ASN A 116 -31.47 8.57 -11.26
N ILE A 117 -31.21 7.26 -11.27
CA ILE A 117 -32.16 6.26 -11.79
C ILE A 117 -33.09 5.70 -10.71
N GLY A 118 -33.07 6.26 -9.49
CA GLY A 118 -33.95 5.87 -8.39
C GLY A 118 -33.67 4.50 -7.77
N LEU A 119 -32.54 3.87 -8.09
CA LEU A 119 -32.13 2.57 -7.56
C LEU A 119 -31.41 2.66 -6.21
N GLN A 120 -31.04 3.86 -5.77
CA GLN A 120 -30.47 4.11 -4.45
C GLN A 120 -31.23 5.22 -3.74
N VAL A 121 -31.73 4.93 -2.54
CA VAL A 121 -32.45 5.90 -1.71
C VAL A 121 -31.50 7.02 -1.30
N THR A 122 -31.75 8.23 -1.79
CA THR A 122 -31.16 9.44 -1.23
C THR A 122 -31.64 9.55 0.22
N LYS A 123 -30.71 9.51 1.18
CA LYS A 123 -30.99 10.11 2.49
C LYS A 123 -31.12 11.62 2.24
N SER A 124 -32.31 12.05 1.84
CA SER A 124 -32.64 13.46 1.76
C SER A 124 -32.50 14.03 3.16
N THR A 125 -31.47 14.84 3.38
CA THR A 125 -31.29 15.61 4.62
C THR A 125 -32.37 16.69 4.77
N TYR A 126 -33.16 16.95 3.72
CA TYR A 126 -34.39 17.73 3.79
C TYR A 126 -35.59 16.79 3.97
N GLY A 127 -36.07 16.67 5.20
CA GLY A 127 -37.41 16.17 5.46
C GLY A 127 -38.47 17.17 4.99
N PRO A 128 -39.74 16.74 4.85
CA PRO A 128 -40.89 17.58 4.43
C PRO A 128 -41.35 18.56 5.51
N GLY A 129 -40.40 19.17 6.22
CA GLY A 129 -40.62 20.12 7.31
C GLY A 129 -39.60 21.26 7.28
N GLY A 130 -39.14 21.64 6.07
CA GLY A 130 -38.41 22.89 5.85
C GLY A 130 -39.33 24.06 6.14
N ALA A 131 -39.42 24.42 7.43
CA ALA A 131 -40.00 25.67 7.89
C ALA A 131 -38.86 26.67 8.13
N LEU A 132 -38.68 27.57 7.18
CA LEU A 132 -38.34 28.97 7.42
C LEU A 132 -39.38 29.81 6.69
#